data_AF-A0A2T4N7E8-F1
#
_entry.id   AF-A0A2T4N7E8-F1
#
_cell.length_a   1.000
_cell.length_b   1.000
_cell.length_c   1.000
_cell.angle_alpha   90.00
_cell.angle_beta   90.00
_cell.angle_gamma   90.00
#
_symmetry.space_group_name_H-M   'P 1'
#
loop_
_entity.id
_entity.type
_entity.pdbx_description
1 polymer ?
#
loop_
_entity_poly.entity_id
_entity_poly.type
_entity_poly.pdbx_seq_one_letter_code
_entity_poly.pdbx_strand_id
1 'polypeptide(L)' 'MQLVKLVLSCCLLLVCTIALAAEPPVKKSRSGICHPKGGTYYNRTKHYIPYDTMQACLDSGGRAPKR' A
#
# COMPACT_ATOMS: atom_id res chain seq x y z
N MET A 1 -18.86 -35.50 21.05
CA MET A 1 -19.41 -34.59 20.01
C MET A 1 -19.30 -33.09 20.34
N GLN A 2 -18.97 -32.69 21.59
CA GLN A 2 -18.77 -31.28 21.93
C GLN A 2 -17.38 -30.74 21.57
N LEU A 3 -16.34 -31.59 21.58
CA LEU A 3 -15.00 -31.24 21.08
C LEU A 3 -15.00 -30.87 19.58
N VAL A 4 -15.76 -31.61 18.75
CA VAL A 4 -15.86 -31.33 17.31
C VAL A 4 -16.55 -30.00 17.04
N LYS A 5 -17.55 -29.63 17.86
CA LYS A 5 -18.21 -28.32 17.80
C LYS A 5 -17.30 -27.19 18.27
N LEU A 6 -16.47 -27.43 19.29
CA LEU A 6 -15.47 -26.47 19.79
C LEU A 6 -14.35 -26.22 18.76
N VAL A 7 -13.83 -27.30 18.14
CA VAL A 7 -12.82 -27.22 17.08
C VAL A 7 -13.38 -26.53 15.83
N LEU A 8 -14.61 -26.87 15.42
CA LEU A 8 -15.28 -26.24 14.28
C LEU A 8 -15.63 -24.77 14.53
N SER A 9 -16.02 -24.41 15.76
CA SER A 9 -16.27 -23.03 16.19
C SER A 9 -14.99 -22.20 16.35
N CYS A 10 -13.86 -22.82 16.70
CA CYS A 10 -12.56 -22.15 16.85
C CYS A 10 -11.90 -21.88 15.49
N CYS A 11 -12.06 -22.80 14.52
CA CYS A 11 -11.59 -22.61 13.14
C CYS A 11 -12.27 -21.45 12.41
N LEU A 12 -13.51 -21.09 12.78
CA LEU A 12 -14.27 -20.03 12.11
C LEU A 12 -13.79 -18.61 12.49
N LEU A 13 -13.05 -18.45 13.59
CA LEU A 13 -12.56 -17.15 14.07
C LEU A 13 -11.18 -16.78 13.49
N LEU A 14 -10.51 -17.70 12.79
CA LEU A 14 -9.13 -17.52 12.34
C LEU A 14 -8.99 -16.87 10.94
N VAL A 15 -10.09 -16.62 10.22
CA VAL A 15 -10.04 -16.32 8.77
C VAL A 15 -10.14 -14.83 8.42
N CYS A 16 -10.32 -13.92 9.38
CA CYS A 16 -10.57 -12.50 9.07
C CYS A 16 -9.41 -11.54 9.40
N THR A 17 -8.16 -11.90 9.14
CA THR A 17 -7.09 -10.88 9.06
C THR A 17 -7.22 -10.15 7.72
N ILE A 18 -8.14 -9.18 7.68
CA ILE A 18 -8.23 -8.23 6.58
C ILE A 18 -6.90 -7.46 6.59
N ALA A 19 -6.03 -7.72 5.62
CA ALA A 19 -4.78 -6.99 5.48
C ALA A 19 -5.12 -5.55 5.06
N LEU A 20 -5.18 -4.63 6.03
CA LEU A 20 -5.18 -3.20 5.73
C LEU A 20 -3.83 -2.86 5.12
N ALA A 21 -3.75 -2.87 3.79
CA ALA A 21 -2.56 -2.42 3.08
C ALA A 21 -2.35 -0.93 3.38
N ALA A 22 -1.33 -0.61 4.18
CA ALA A 22 -0.93 0.76 4.44
C ALA A 22 -0.50 1.42 3.12
N GLU A 23 -1.01 2.62 2.84
CA GLU A 23 -0.60 3.34 1.63
C GLU A 23 0.89 3.73 1.70
N PRO A 24 1.65 3.56 0.60
CA PRO A 24 3.10 3.75 0.59
C PRO A 24 3.50 5.22 0.77
N PRO A 25 4.63 5.55 1.40
CA PRO A 25 5.06 6.95 1.58
C PRO A 25 5.19 7.75 0.27
N VAL A 26 5.58 7.09 -0.83
CA VAL A 26 5.74 7.73 -2.14
C VAL A 26 5.13 6.86 -3.24
N LYS A 27 4.44 7.50 -4.19
CA LYS A 27 3.84 6.87 -5.38
C LYS A 27 4.53 7.39 -6.64
N LYS A 28 5.19 6.53 -7.43
CA LYS A 28 5.69 6.89 -8.77
C LYS A 28 4.61 6.67 -9.82
N SER A 29 4.19 7.72 -10.52
CA SER A 29 3.21 7.62 -11.60
C SER A 29 3.78 6.92 -12.84
N ARG A 30 2.90 6.48 -13.75
CA ARG A 30 3.30 5.96 -15.07
C ARG A 30 4.10 6.95 -15.92
N SER A 31 3.93 8.25 -15.67
CA SER A 31 4.72 9.33 -16.32
C SER A 31 6.08 9.58 -15.62
N GLY A 32 6.45 8.74 -14.66
CA GLY A 32 7.74 8.78 -13.97
C GLY A 32 7.82 9.83 -12.86
N ILE A 33 6.71 10.41 -12.41
CA ILE A 33 6.71 11.45 -11.37
C ILE A 33 6.53 10.81 -10.00
N CYS A 34 7.41 11.15 -9.07
CA CYS A 34 7.35 10.73 -7.68
C CYS A 34 6.47 11.67 -6.86
N HIS A 35 5.37 11.16 -6.31
CA HIS A 35 4.43 11.89 -5.50
C HIS A 35 4.57 11.47 -4.04
N PRO A 36 5.04 12.34 -3.12
CA PRO A 36 5.09 12.03 -1.70
C PRO A 36 3.70 12.15 -1.06
N LYS A 37 3.45 11.37 -0.02
CA LYS A 37 2.23 11.45 0.80
C LYS A 37 2.05 12.86 1.35
N GLY A 38 0.82 13.39 1.26
CA GLY A 38 0.51 14.79 1.59
C GLY A 38 0.66 15.78 0.42
N GLY A 39 1.30 15.38 -0.68
CA GLY A 39 1.37 16.20 -1.90
C GLY A 39 0.04 16.25 -2.68
N THR A 40 -0.17 17.32 -3.43
CA THR A 40 -1.41 17.61 -4.19
C THR A 40 -1.91 16.45 -5.07
N TYR A 41 -0.98 15.70 -5.66
CA TYR A 41 -1.28 14.65 -6.64
C TYR A 41 -1.22 13.23 -6.07
N TYR A 42 -0.76 13.05 -4.84
CA TYR A 42 -0.57 11.71 -4.26
C TYR A 42 -1.85 10.87 -4.28
N ASN A 43 -2.98 11.46 -3.86
CA ASN A 43 -4.28 10.77 -3.84
C ASN A 43 -4.89 10.57 -5.23
N ARG A 44 -4.47 11.39 -6.21
CA ARG A 44 -4.94 11.33 -7.60
C ARG A 44 -4.19 10.27 -8.41
N THR A 45 -2.96 9.96 -8.04
CA THR A 45 -2.16 8.91 -8.67
C THR A 45 -2.66 7.53 -8.22
N LYS A 46 -3.63 6.96 -8.95
CA LYS A 46 -4.21 5.63 -8.68
C LYS A 46 -3.40 4.47 -9.25
N HIS A 47 -2.69 4.71 -10.35
CA HIS A 47 -1.76 3.74 -10.96
C HIS A 47 -0.33 4.18 -10.66
N TYR A 48 0.35 3.42 -9.80
CA TYR A 48 1.66 3.79 -9.31
C TYR A 48 2.53 2.59 -8.98
N ILE A 49 3.84 2.86 -8.87
CA ILE A 49 4.81 1.98 -8.22
C ILE A 49 5.10 2.57 -6.82
N PRO A 50 4.94 1.80 -5.73
CA PRO A 50 5.19 2.27 -4.37
C PRO A 50 6.69 2.38 -4.07
N TYR A 51 7.07 3.39 -3.28
CA TYR A 51 8.41 3.55 -2.72
C TYR A 51 8.34 4.00 -1.25
N ASP A 52 9.27 3.52 -0.43
CA ASP A 52 9.36 3.87 0.99
C ASP A 52 9.87 5.29 1.23
N THR A 53 10.69 5.79 0.31
CA THR A 53 11.27 7.13 0.40
C THR A 53 11.27 7.83 -0.94
N MET A 54 11.35 9.15 -0.87
CA MET A 54 11.46 10.00 -2.06
C MET A 54 12.77 9.71 -2.81
N GLN A 55 13.86 9.45 -2.09
CA GLN A 55 15.16 9.14 -2.68
C GLN A 55 15.11 7.83 -3.49
N ALA A 56 14.56 6.76 -2.92
CA ALA A 56 14.41 5.49 -3.63
C ALA A 56 13.58 5.63 -4.92
N CYS A 57 12.55 6.48 -4.90
CA CYS A 57 11.77 6.78 -6.09
C CYS A 57 12.59 7.54 -7.16
N LEU A 58 13.46 8.48 -6.77
CA LEU A 58 14.35 9.18 -7.69
C LEU A 58 15.41 8.24 -8.27
N ASP A 59 16.04 7.42 -7.43
CA ASP A 59 17.08 6.46 -7.83
C ASP A 59 16.55 5.41 -8.83
N SER A 60 15.24 5.10 -8.76
CA SER A 60 14.54 4.28 -9.76
C SER A 60 14.38 4.94 -11.15
N GLY A 61 14.95 6.12 -11.37
CA GLY A 61 14.73 6.95 -12.56
C GLY A 61 13.43 7.75 -12.52
N GLY A 62 12.91 8.04 -11.33
CA GLY A 62 11.77 8.94 -11.15
C GLY A 62 12.19 10.40 -11.10
N ARG A 63 11.23 11.32 -11.22
CA ARG A 63 11.47 12.76 -11.09
C ARG A 63 10.54 13.42 -10.09
N ALA A 64 10.99 14.50 -9.48
CA ALA A 64 10.16 15.32 -8.62
C ALA A 64 9.00 16.00 -9.41
N PRO A 65 7.89 16.34 -8.74
CA PRO A 65 6.83 17.15 -9.33
C PRO A 65 7.39 18.50 -9.78
N LYS A 66 6.92 19.01 -10.92
CA LYS A 66 7.17 20.41 -11.28
C LYS A 66 6.29 21.28 -10.36
N ARG A 67 6.85 22.39 -9.86
CA ARG A 67 6.07 23.40 -9.13
C ARG A 67 4.90 23.89 -9.96
#